data_AF-A0A1H0Q528-F1
#
_entry.id   AF-A0A1H0Q528-F1
#
_cell.length_a   1.000
_cell.length_b   1.000
_cell.length_c   1.000
_cell.angle_alpha   90.00
_cell.angle_beta   90.00
_cell.angle_gamma   90.00
#
_symmetry.space_group_name_H-M   'P 1'
#
loop_
_entity.id
_entity.type
_entity.pdbx_description
1 polymer ?
#
loop_
_entity_poly.entity_id
_entity_poly.type
_entity_poly.pdbx_seq_one_letter_code
_entity_poly.pdbx_strand_id
1 'polypeptide(L)'
;MPNALIVVLAVALVVALAALIVILKRQTSAPTLDENAIRRLLTETMDASGSRESAGQHAATPTAEPTPGGPPAPVVLSPEDREALNLLRQEASAAAAEIRRVAADAADSTRERSIADAARLRAEARAEAEKTIEAARSEAAALRAGLQAERHRLAQEAMDGLAVERQELQDAQQRLRATAALLNDEQKALTAEQERLRAERQELSQSRSAVESREGDLRQQAADLAARAADLDARSEELQQQLQAGAAELTRISGLTIPAARAELLASQEDAVRRDAAFMIRRVESEAEATAKVRARAIVSEAVQRVASDQTAQTVVSVVHLPADEVKGRIIGREGRNIRTFETITGVNVIIDDTPEAVLLSCFDPVRREVGRITLQMLIDDGRIHPHRIEEAFERAGDEVDALCRRAAEDAMLDVGISDLHPELVNLIGRLKYRTSYGQNVLGHLVETSHIARIMASEMGIDPKIVARGAFLHDIGKALTHEAQGSHAIVGAELARKYGESEAVAHCIEAHHDEVPPSTVEAVLTQAADSCSGGRPGARRESLESYVQRLERIEAIAGAKKGVEKVFAMQAGRELRVMVKPEVVDDLEAHVLAREVAKQIEEELTYPGQVRVTVIRESRATEIAR
;
A
#
# COMPACT_ATOMS: atom_id res chain seq x y z
N MET A 1 23.48 -36.75 16.50
CA MET A 1 23.37 -36.41 17.93
C MET A 1 24.59 -35.64 18.48
N PRO A 2 24.91 -34.41 18.01
CA PRO A 2 25.81 -33.51 18.73
C PRO A 2 25.14 -32.24 19.31
N ASN A 3 23.94 -31.87 18.85
CA ASN A 3 23.33 -30.56 19.20
C ASN A 3 22.70 -30.50 20.61
N ALA A 4 22.29 -31.64 21.18
CA ALA A 4 21.72 -31.65 22.53
C ALA A 4 22.77 -31.34 23.60
N LEU A 5 24.02 -31.76 23.40
CA LEU A 5 25.11 -31.50 24.34
C LEU A 5 25.48 -30.01 24.38
N ILE A 6 25.42 -29.33 23.23
CA ILE A 6 25.72 -27.90 23.10
C ILE A 6 24.65 -27.05 23.82
N VAL A 7 23.37 -27.42 23.69
CA VAL A 7 22.28 -26.71 24.37
C VAL A 7 22.38 -26.89 25.89
N VAL A 8 22.71 -28.08 26.38
CA VAL A 8 22.89 -28.33 27.82
C VAL A 8 24.12 -27.58 28.37
N LEU A 9 25.23 -27.51 27.62
CA LEU A 9 26.42 -26.76 28.03
C LEU A 9 26.15 -25.25 28.05
N ALA A 10 25.38 -24.72 27.08
CA ALA A 10 25.01 -23.31 27.01
C ALA A 10 24.09 -22.90 28.18
N VAL A 11 23.11 -23.75 28.53
CA VAL A 11 22.23 -23.51 29.68
C VAL A 11 23.02 -23.58 30.99
N ALA A 12 23.95 -24.53 31.13
CA ALA A 12 24.82 -24.61 32.31
C ALA A 12 25.73 -23.39 32.46
N LEU A 13 26.24 -22.84 31.35
CA LEU A 13 27.07 -21.62 31.34
C LEU A 13 26.24 -20.38 31.75
N VAL A 14 25.00 -20.26 31.27
CA VAL A 14 24.10 -19.15 31.64
C VAL A 14 23.73 -19.21 33.12
N VAL A 15 23.50 -20.40 33.67
CA VAL A 15 23.22 -20.58 35.11
C VAL A 15 24.46 -20.26 35.96
N ALA A 16 25.65 -20.66 35.52
CA ALA A 16 26.91 -20.32 36.19
C ALA A 16 27.20 -18.82 36.16
N LEU A 17 26.92 -18.14 35.03
CA LEU A 17 27.09 -16.69 34.89
C LEU A 17 26.07 -15.93 35.75
N ALA A 18 24.82 -16.40 35.81
CA ALA A 18 23.80 -15.82 36.70
C ALA A 18 24.18 -16.00 38.19
N ALA A 19 24.73 -17.16 38.57
CA ALA A 19 25.24 -17.38 39.92
C ALA A 19 26.45 -16.46 40.23
N LEU A 20 27.35 -16.25 39.27
CA LEU A 20 28.49 -15.33 39.42
C LEU A 20 28.02 -13.87 39.57
N ILE A 21 27.00 -13.44 38.80
CA ILE A 21 26.39 -12.12 38.92
C ILE A 21 25.73 -11.94 40.29
N VAL A 22 25.06 -12.97 40.84
CA VAL A 22 24.47 -12.92 42.19
C VAL A 22 25.55 -12.87 43.29
N ILE A 23 26.67 -13.57 43.11
CA ILE A 23 27.81 -13.54 44.04
C ILE A 23 28.52 -12.17 43.99
N LEU A 24 28.73 -11.60 42.79
CA LEU A 24 29.32 -10.27 42.61
C LEU A 24 28.40 -9.16 43.14
N LYS A 25 27.07 -9.31 42.99
CA LYS A 25 26.08 -8.35 43.52
C LYS A 25 25.92 -8.45 45.04
N ARG A 26 26.36 -9.55 45.68
CA ARG A 26 26.49 -9.69 47.14
C ARG A 26 27.80 -9.13 47.71
N GLN A 27 28.79 -8.79 46.88
CA GLN A 27 30.10 -8.31 47.34
C GLN A 27 30.32 -6.79 47.26
N THR A 28 29.36 -5.99 46.79
CA THR A 28 29.47 -4.52 46.85
C THR A 28 28.76 -3.97 48.08
N SER A 29 29.28 -4.28 49.26
CA SER A 29 29.12 -3.43 50.44
C SER A 29 30.14 -2.30 50.33
N ALA A 30 29.64 -1.06 50.23
CA ALA A 30 30.48 0.14 50.25
C ALA A 30 31.35 0.17 51.52
N PRO A 31 32.61 0.65 51.45
CA PRO A 31 33.41 0.84 52.64
C PRO A 31 32.80 2.00 53.45
N THR A 32 32.37 1.69 54.67
CA THR A 32 32.06 2.69 55.69
C THR A 32 33.32 3.48 56.01
N LEU A 33 33.29 4.79 55.78
CA LEU A 33 34.32 5.72 56.23
C LEU A 33 34.38 5.69 57.76
N ASP A 34 35.48 5.16 58.30
CA ASP A 34 35.75 5.13 59.73
C ASP A 34 36.13 6.53 60.23
N GLU A 35 35.16 7.19 60.88
CA GLU A 35 35.30 8.52 61.47
C GLU A 35 36.39 8.57 62.57
N ASN A 36 36.81 7.41 63.11
CA ASN A 36 37.92 7.30 64.05
C ASN A 36 39.30 7.26 63.38
N ALA A 37 39.40 6.85 62.11
CA ALA A 37 40.66 6.86 61.36
C ALA A 37 41.09 8.29 60.97
N ILE A 38 40.13 9.17 60.68
CA ILE A 38 40.38 10.59 60.40
C ILE A 38 40.76 11.34 61.69
N ARG A 39 40.17 10.99 62.84
CA ARG A 39 40.59 11.55 64.14
C ARG A 39 41.98 11.11 64.57
N ARG A 40 42.42 9.89 64.24
CA ARG A 40 43.80 9.41 64.49
C ARG A 40 44.84 10.15 63.65
N LEU A 41 44.57 10.39 62.36
CA LEU A 41 45.50 11.13 61.49
C LEU A 41 45.66 12.61 61.88
N LEU A 42 44.60 13.23 62.43
CA LEU A 42 44.67 14.61 62.93
C LEU A 42 45.35 14.74 64.31
N THR A 43 45.40 13.66 65.10
CA THR A 43 46.17 13.63 66.36
C THR A 43 47.62 13.19 66.16
N GLU A 44 47.93 12.38 65.14
CA GLU A 44 49.30 11.95 64.83
C GLU A 44 50.19 13.06 64.21
N THR A 45 49.63 14.16 63.70
CA THR A 45 50.41 15.33 63.26
C THR A 45 50.64 16.40 64.34
N MET A 46 50.03 16.28 65.51
CA MET A 46 50.21 17.26 66.61
C MET A 46 51.09 16.74 67.78
N ASP A 47 51.41 15.44 67.82
CA ASP A 47 52.27 14.84 68.87
C ASP A 47 53.68 14.43 68.39
N ALA A 48 54.10 14.81 67.18
CA ALA A 48 55.45 14.54 66.64
C ALA A 48 56.48 15.67 66.90
N SER A 49 56.30 16.45 67.98
CA SER A 49 57.32 17.35 68.52
C SER A 49 57.40 17.15 70.03
N GLY A 50 57.91 15.99 70.43
CA GLY A 50 58.09 15.62 71.83
C GLY A 50 59.15 14.52 71.97
N SER A 51 60.41 14.96 72.08
CA SER A 51 61.50 14.31 72.82
C SER A 51 61.88 12.86 72.49
N ARG A 52 63.11 12.69 72.01
CA ARG A 52 64.19 12.00 72.74
C ARG A 52 65.52 12.45 72.14
N GLU A 53 66.36 13.12 72.93
CA GLU A 53 67.40 12.50 73.77
C GLU A 53 68.45 11.77 72.92
N SER A 54 69.74 11.76 73.24
CA SER A 54 70.61 12.44 74.19
C SER A 54 71.98 11.76 74.01
N ALA A 55 72.96 12.17 74.80
CA ALA A 55 74.29 11.57 74.96
C ALA A 55 75.21 11.82 73.76
N GLY A 56 76.25 12.64 73.87
CA GLY A 56 77.19 12.77 74.99
C GLY A 56 78.59 12.54 74.40
N GLN A 57 79.69 13.14 74.84
CA GLN A 57 80.08 13.65 76.14
C GLN A 57 81.43 14.38 75.99
N HIS A 58 81.82 15.04 77.09
CA HIS A 58 83.15 15.53 77.49
C HIS A 58 83.46 17.00 77.14
N ALA A 59 83.90 17.86 78.06
CA ALA A 59 84.47 17.69 79.41
C ALA A 59 84.21 18.97 80.23
N ALA A 60 83.75 18.86 81.48
CA ALA A 60 84.55 18.94 82.73
C ALA A 60 84.51 20.32 83.42
N THR A 61 83.73 20.38 84.50
CA THR A 61 83.81 21.32 85.64
C THR A 61 85.12 21.08 86.43
N PRO A 62 85.64 22.02 87.27
CA PRO A 62 85.11 22.09 88.65
C PRO A 62 85.22 23.46 89.39
N THR A 63 84.53 23.45 90.53
CA THR A 63 84.48 24.31 91.75
C THR A 63 85.76 25.00 92.25
N ALA A 64 85.58 26.10 93.02
CA ALA A 64 86.40 26.40 94.22
C ALA A 64 85.67 27.32 95.22
N GLU A 65 85.59 26.90 96.49
CA GLU A 65 85.39 27.75 97.68
C GLU A 65 86.63 28.66 97.92
N PRO A 66 86.54 29.66 98.82
CA PRO A 66 87.42 29.59 100.00
C PRO A 66 86.86 30.19 101.31
N THR A 67 87.33 29.64 102.43
CA THR A 67 87.43 30.28 103.76
C THR A 67 88.89 30.78 103.99
N PRO A 68 89.28 31.30 105.16
CA PRO A 68 89.18 32.67 105.65
C PRO A 68 90.55 33.40 105.76
N GLY A 69 90.59 34.74 105.71
CA GLY A 69 91.83 35.48 105.95
C GLY A 69 91.61 36.98 106.09
N GLY A 70 91.97 37.55 107.25
CA GLY A 70 91.81 38.97 107.56
C GLY A 70 92.65 39.90 106.68
N PRO A 71 92.38 41.22 106.72
CA PRO A 71 93.11 42.19 105.91
C PRO A 71 94.52 42.43 106.48
N PRO A 72 95.55 42.57 105.62
CA PRO A 72 96.84 43.09 106.03
C PRO A 72 96.76 44.61 106.25
N ALA A 73 97.67 45.12 107.09
CA ALA A 73 97.79 46.52 107.46
C ALA A 73 97.99 47.45 106.22
N PRO A 74 97.58 48.72 106.31
CA PRO A 74 97.73 49.67 105.21
C PRO A 74 99.21 49.98 104.99
N VAL A 75 99.68 49.75 103.76
CA VAL A 75 100.92 50.33 103.25
C VAL A 75 100.62 51.79 102.91
N VAL A 76 101.24 52.69 103.66
CA VAL A 76 101.25 54.12 103.36
C VAL A 76 102.09 54.32 102.10
N LEU A 77 101.43 54.37 100.95
CA LEU A 77 102.04 54.81 99.69
C LEU A 77 102.23 56.32 99.74
N SER A 78 103.37 56.76 99.24
CA SER A 78 103.76 58.17 99.22
C SER A 78 102.79 58.99 98.33
N PRO A 79 102.63 60.30 98.57
CA PRO A 79 101.75 61.16 97.78
C PRO A 79 102.02 61.11 96.28
N GLU A 80 103.25 60.81 95.86
CA GLU A 80 103.67 60.80 94.44
C GLU A 80 103.19 59.54 93.69
N ASP A 81 103.05 58.40 94.37
CA ASP A 81 102.64 57.13 93.74
C ASP A 81 101.12 57.03 93.48
N ARG A 82 100.30 57.79 94.22
CA ARG A 82 98.82 57.81 94.05
C ARG A 82 98.38 58.56 92.80
N GLU A 83 99.16 59.53 92.34
CA GLU A 83 98.79 60.36 91.20
C GLU A 83 99.06 59.64 89.86
N ALA A 84 100.19 58.93 89.75
CA ALA A 84 100.54 58.13 88.57
C ALA A 84 99.56 56.96 88.32
N LEU A 85 99.09 56.30 89.39
CA LEU A 85 98.16 55.17 89.28
C LEU A 85 96.76 55.60 88.80
N ASN A 86 96.32 56.80 89.17
CA ASN A 86 95.02 57.33 88.76
C ASN A 86 94.99 57.70 87.27
N LEU A 87 96.12 58.20 86.73
CA LEU A 87 96.22 58.56 85.31
C LEU A 87 96.17 57.32 84.40
N LEU A 88 96.93 56.27 84.74
CA LEU A 88 96.90 54.98 84.06
C LEU A 88 95.51 54.32 84.10
N ARG A 89 94.78 54.48 85.21
CA ARG A 89 93.42 53.93 85.37
C ARG A 89 92.40 54.66 84.48
N GLN A 90 92.56 55.97 84.29
CA GLN A 90 91.71 56.73 83.37
C GLN A 90 91.96 56.36 81.91
N GLU A 91 93.22 56.24 81.50
CA GLU A 91 93.56 55.84 80.12
C GLU A 91 93.08 54.41 79.79
N ALA A 92 93.29 53.46 80.70
CA ALA A 92 92.82 52.09 80.53
C ALA A 92 91.28 52.01 80.48
N SER A 93 90.57 52.83 81.26
CA SER A 93 89.11 52.92 81.23
C SER A 93 88.58 53.46 79.91
N ALA A 94 89.23 54.50 79.36
CA ALA A 94 88.85 55.09 78.08
C ALA A 94 89.06 54.09 76.92
N ALA A 95 90.21 53.40 76.88
CA ALA A 95 90.48 52.38 75.86
C ALA A 95 89.49 51.20 75.94
N ALA A 96 89.13 50.76 77.15
CA ALA A 96 88.14 49.70 77.33
C ALA A 96 86.71 50.12 76.92
N ALA A 97 86.36 51.40 77.03
CA ALA A 97 85.09 51.93 76.55
C ALA A 97 85.02 51.94 75.01
N GLU A 98 86.10 52.35 74.34
CA GLU A 98 86.18 52.38 72.87
C GLU A 98 86.07 50.97 72.27
N ILE A 99 86.78 49.98 72.84
CA ILE A 99 86.72 48.58 72.38
C ILE A 99 85.31 48.00 72.55
N ARG A 100 84.61 48.30 73.65
CA ARG A 100 83.23 47.85 73.86
C ARG A 100 82.26 48.45 72.85
N ARG A 101 82.43 49.71 72.48
CA ARG A 101 81.60 50.37 71.46
C ARG A 101 81.77 49.71 70.09
N VAL A 102 83.01 49.51 69.65
CA VAL A 102 83.30 48.87 68.36
C VAL A 102 82.81 47.42 68.32
N ALA A 103 82.93 46.69 69.44
CA ALA A 103 82.40 45.33 69.54
C ALA A 103 80.86 45.27 69.49
N ALA A 104 80.17 46.25 70.11
CA ALA A 104 78.71 46.35 70.06
C ALA A 104 78.22 46.68 68.63
N ASP A 105 78.83 47.65 67.96
CA ASP A 105 78.45 48.04 66.60
C ASP A 105 78.70 46.89 65.60
N ALA A 106 79.79 46.13 65.77
CA ALA A 106 80.06 44.95 64.96
C ALA A 106 79.06 43.81 65.21
N ALA A 107 78.64 43.62 66.46
CA ALA A 107 77.63 42.61 66.83
C ALA A 107 76.25 42.96 66.25
N ASP A 108 75.83 44.22 66.33
CA ASP A 108 74.56 44.70 65.77
C ASP A 108 74.56 44.61 64.24
N SER A 109 75.65 45.01 63.58
CA SER A 109 75.81 44.83 62.13
C SER A 109 75.71 43.36 61.70
N THR A 110 76.30 42.45 62.47
CA THR A 110 76.25 41.01 62.17
C THR A 110 74.84 40.44 62.38
N ARG A 111 74.14 40.93 63.41
CA ARG A 111 72.75 40.53 63.71
C ARG A 111 71.79 41.00 62.63
N GLU A 112 71.90 42.24 62.15
CA GLU A 112 71.08 42.77 61.08
C GLU A 112 71.27 42.00 59.76
N ARG A 113 72.53 41.70 59.39
CA ARG A 113 72.81 40.85 58.22
C ARG A 113 72.22 39.46 58.34
N SER A 114 72.34 38.84 59.51
CA SER A 114 71.78 37.50 59.77
C SER A 114 70.25 37.49 59.68
N ILE A 115 69.58 38.55 60.16
CA ILE A 115 68.13 38.69 60.04
C ILE A 115 67.71 38.88 58.58
N ALA A 116 68.44 39.71 57.82
CA ALA A 116 68.17 39.95 56.40
C ALA A 116 68.38 38.68 55.55
N ASP A 117 69.45 37.93 55.79
CA ASP A 117 69.72 36.67 55.09
C ASP A 117 68.68 35.60 55.44
N ALA A 118 68.27 35.50 56.72
CA ALA A 118 67.19 34.60 57.13
C ALA A 118 65.83 34.96 56.50
N ALA A 119 65.55 36.26 56.32
CA ALA A 119 64.35 36.73 55.62
C ALA A 119 64.39 36.39 54.13
N ARG A 120 65.54 36.57 53.47
CA ARG A 120 65.74 36.21 52.06
C ARG A 120 65.55 34.71 51.82
N LEU A 121 66.20 33.86 52.62
CA LEU A 121 66.08 32.40 52.54
C LEU A 121 64.63 31.92 52.74
N ARG A 122 63.88 32.54 53.66
CA ARG A 122 62.46 32.23 53.87
C ARG A 122 61.59 32.64 52.68
N ALA A 123 61.88 33.77 52.04
CA ALA A 123 61.15 34.22 50.87
C ALA A 123 61.42 33.30 49.66
N GLU A 124 62.68 32.93 49.43
CA GLU A 124 63.08 31.98 48.39
C GLU A 124 62.46 30.60 48.61
N ALA A 125 62.49 30.07 49.84
CA ALA A 125 61.86 28.79 50.17
C ALA A 125 60.34 28.80 49.99
N ARG A 126 59.66 29.92 50.28
CA ARG A 126 58.22 30.07 50.05
C ARG A 126 57.88 30.11 48.57
N ALA A 127 58.65 30.87 47.78
CA ALA A 127 58.44 30.96 46.33
C ALA A 127 58.63 29.60 45.65
N GLU A 128 59.64 28.83 46.06
CA GLU A 128 59.87 27.49 45.51
C GLU A 128 58.78 26.49 45.93
N ALA A 129 58.29 26.58 47.18
CA ALA A 129 57.18 25.77 47.66
C ALA A 129 55.88 26.09 46.90
N GLU A 130 55.57 27.37 46.66
CA GLU A 130 54.40 27.78 45.88
C GLU A 130 54.47 27.28 44.44
N LYS A 131 55.64 27.39 43.80
CA LYS A 131 55.87 26.89 42.45
C LYS A 131 55.68 25.37 42.37
N THR A 132 56.16 24.64 43.37
CA THR A 132 56.01 23.18 43.44
C THR A 132 54.54 22.77 43.63
N ILE A 133 53.81 23.49 44.49
CA ILE A 133 52.38 23.24 44.72
C ILE A 133 51.57 23.52 43.45
N GLU A 134 51.88 24.60 42.73
CA GLU A 134 51.16 24.95 41.50
C GLU A 134 51.44 23.93 40.38
N ALA A 135 52.67 23.46 40.24
CA ALA A 135 53.02 22.37 39.32
C ALA A 135 52.25 21.08 39.66
N ALA A 136 52.20 20.69 40.93
CA ALA A 136 51.47 19.51 41.38
C ALA A 136 49.94 19.63 41.16
N ARG A 137 49.38 20.84 41.32
CA ARG A 137 47.97 21.11 41.03
C ARG A 137 47.66 21.02 39.54
N SER A 138 48.52 21.57 38.68
CA SER A 138 48.39 21.48 37.24
C SER A 138 48.42 20.04 36.74
N GLU A 139 49.37 19.25 37.25
CA GLU A 139 49.49 17.82 36.92
C GLU A 139 48.28 17.00 37.40
N ALA A 140 47.79 17.26 38.62
CA ALA A 140 46.59 16.62 39.13
C ALA A 140 45.33 17.00 38.33
N ALA A 141 45.23 18.25 37.84
CA ALA A 141 44.13 18.69 36.99
C ALA A 141 44.19 18.01 35.61
N ALA A 142 45.37 17.91 35.01
CA ALA A 142 45.57 17.21 33.74
C ALA A 142 45.22 15.72 33.85
N LEU A 143 45.64 15.05 34.93
CA LEU A 143 45.30 13.64 35.18
C LEU A 143 43.79 13.44 35.35
N ARG A 144 43.11 14.32 36.10
CA ARG A 144 41.65 14.26 36.26
C ARG A 144 40.91 14.45 34.93
N ALA A 145 41.35 15.40 34.12
CA ALA A 145 40.77 15.64 32.80
C ALA A 145 40.95 14.41 31.88
N GLY A 146 42.14 13.80 31.89
CA GLY A 146 42.41 12.56 31.15
C GLY A 146 41.52 11.40 31.58
N LEU A 147 41.38 11.18 32.90
CA LEU A 147 40.51 10.13 33.44
C LEU A 147 39.02 10.37 33.13
N GLN A 148 38.57 11.62 33.12
CA GLN A 148 37.20 11.96 32.74
C GLN A 148 36.95 11.70 31.25
N ALA A 149 37.88 12.10 30.37
CA ALA A 149 37.78 11.84 28.95
C ALA A 149 37.74 10.33 28.65
N GLU A 150 38.60 9.55 29.29
CA GLU A 150 38.62 8.09 29.11
C GLU A 150 37.35 7.43 29.63
N ARG A 151 36.82 7.87 30.78
CA ARG A 151 35.51 7.41 31.27
C ARG A 151 34.38 7.71 30.30
N HIS A 152 34.37 8.91 29.71
CA HIS A 152 33.36 9.28 28.72
C HIS A 152 33.45 8.42 27.47
N ARG A 153 34.67 8.18 26.98
CA ARG A 153 34.92 7.30 25.84
C ARG A 153 34.44 5.88 26.09
N LEU A 154 34.83 5.27 27.22
CA LEU A 154 34.40 3.91 27.58
C LEU A 154 32.88 3.80 27.76
N ALA A 155 32.24 4.84 28.32
CA ALA A 155 30.78 4.88 28.45
C ALA A 155 30.09 4.97 27.08
N GLN A 156 30.64 5.73 26.15
CA GLN A 156 30.14 5.84 24.78
C GLN A 156 30.29 4.51 24.03
N GLU A 157 31.47 3.89 24.06
CA GLU A 157 31.74 2.59 23.43
C GLU A 157 30.81 1.49 23.99
N ALA A 158 30.53 1.50 25.30
CA ALA A 158 29.58 0.59 25.92
C ALA A 158 28.13 0.84 25.48
N MET A 159 27.72 2.12 25.33
CA MET A 159 26.38 2.46 24.83
C MET A 159 26.19 2.06 23.36
N ASP A 160 27.20 2.30 22.53
CA ASP A 160 27.16 1.92 21.12
C ASP A 160 27.10 0.38 20.95
N GLY A 161 27.90 -0.35 21.75
CA GLY A 161 27.83 -1.82 21.79
C GLY A 161 26.46 -2.36 22.20
N LEU A 162 25.85 -1.80 23.25
CA LEU A 162 24.50 -2.17 23.69
C LEU A 162 23.41 -1.81 22.66
N ALA A 163 23.59 -0.72 21.91
CA ALA A 163 22.66 -0.33 20.86
C ALA A 163 22.66 -1.34 19.70
N VAL A 164 23.85 -1.79 19.28
CA VAL A 164 24.01 -2.83 18.25
C VAL A 164 23.38 -4.15 18.72
N GLU A 165 23.70 -4.62 19.93
CA GLU A 165 23.15 -5.87 20.47
C GLU A 165 21.61 -5.81 20.59
N ARG A 166 21.07 -4.66 21.01
CA ARG A 166 19.61 -4.46 21.08
C ARG A 166 18.96 -4.51 19.69
N GLN A 167 19.61 -3.93 18.68
CA GLN A 167 19.11 -3.95 17.31
C GLN A 167 19.13 -5.38 16.75
N GLU A 168 20.23 -6.11 16.94
CA GLU A 168 20.34 -7.52 16.52
C GLU A 168 19.28 -8.41 17.18
N LEU A 169 19.01 -8.18 18.47
CA LEU A 169 17.95 -8.90 19.21
C LEU A 169 16.56 -8.57 18.65
N GLN A 170 16.30 -7.31 18.31
CA GLN A 170 15.03 -6.90 17.70
C GLN A 170 14.83 -7.54 16.31
N ASP A 171 15.88 -7.54 15.49
CA ASP A 171 15.86 -8.17 14.17
C ASP A 171 15.65 -9.69 14.28
N ALA A 172 16.32 -10.34 15.22
CA ALA A 172 16.13 -11.77 15.51
C ALA A 172 14.69 -12.07 15.97
N GLN A 173 14.11 -11.23 16.83
CA GLN A 173 12.72 -11.35 17.28
C GLN A 173 11.72 -11.16 16.12
N GLN A 174 11.97 -10.22 15.22
CA GLN A 174 11.12 -10.01 14.03
C GLN A 174 11.18 -11.22 13.09
N ARG A 175 12.39 -11.75 12.82
CA ARG A 175 12.56 -12.97 11.99
C ARG A 175 11.86 -14.18 12.61
N LEU A 176 11.93 -14.34 13.93
CA LEU A 176 11.24 -15.42 14.62
C LEU A 176 9.72 -15.28 14.52
N ARG A 177 9.18 -14.07 14.69
CA ARG A 177 7.74 -13.80 14.52
C ARG A 177 7.26 -14.06 13.09
N ALA A 178 8.03 -13.62 12.10
CA ALA A 178 7.72 -13.88 10.69
C ALA A 178 7.70 -15.37 10.38
N THR A 179 8.70 -16.11 10.89
CA THR A 179 8.78 -17.57 10.71
C THR A 179 7.63 -18.29 11.41
N ALA A 180 7.27 -17.88 12.63
CA ALA A 180 6.13 -18.43 13.37
C ALA A 180 4.80 -18.16 12.66
N ALA A 181 4.63 -17.00 12.03
CA ALA A 181 3.45 -16.69 11.23
C ALA A 181 3.35 -17.60 10.00
N LEU A 182 4.44 -17.77 9.25
CA LEU A 182 4.51 -18.67 8.09
C LEU A 182 4.15 -20.12 8.48
N LEU A 183 4.72 -20.63 9.57
CA LEU A 183 4.43 -21.97 10.07
C LEU A 183 2.96 -22.14 10.49
N ASN A 184 2.36 -21.11 11.10
CA ASN A 184 0.95 -21.14 11.48
C ASN A 184 0.03 -21.15 10.26
N ASP A 185 0.37 -20.41 9.22
CA ASP A 185 -0.41 -20.38 7.98
C ASP A 185 -0.26 -21.70 7.20
N GLU A 186 0.94 -22.28 7.16
CA GLU A 186 1.17 -23.62 6.62
C GLU A 186 0.38 -24.69 7.39
N GLN A 187 0.34 -24.60 8.72
CA GLN A 187 -0.44 -25.51 9.56
C GLN A 187 -1.95 -25.39 9.31
N LYS A 188 -2.47 -24.18 9.12
CA LYS A 188 -3.88 -23.97 8.74
C LYS A 188 -4.18 -24.56 7.37
N ALA A 189 -3.30 -24.33 6.39
CA ALA A 189 -3.45 -24.88 5.04
C ALA A 189 -3.47 -26.42 5.06
N LEU A 190 -2.56 -27.05 5.81
CA LEU A 190 -2.54 -28.50 6.00
C LEU A 190 -3.81 -29.02 6.68
N THR A 191 -4.33 -28.30 7.68
CA THR A 191 -5.57 -28.70 8.37
C THR A 191 -6.78 -28.60 7.44
N ALA A 192 -6.87 -27.53 6.65
CA ALA A 192 -7.94 -27.37 5.66
C ALA A 192 -7.88 -28.47 4.58
N GLU A 193 -6.68 -28.82 4.11
CA GLU A 193 -6.50 -29.91 3.14
C GLU A 193 -6.89 -31.27 3.73
N GLN A 194 -6.57 -31.53 5.00
CA GLN A 194 -7.00 -32.75 5.69
C GLN A 194 -8.51 -32.85 5.82
N GLU A 195 -9.20 -31.75 6.14
CA GLU A 195 -10.67 -31.72 6.19
C GLU A 195 -11.29 -31.95 4.81
N ARG A 196 -10.72 -31.35 3.76
CA ARG A 196 -11.15 -31.58 2.37
C ARG A 196 -11.03 -33.06 1.99
N LEU A 197 -9.87 -33.68 2.25
CA LEU A 197 -9.63 -35.09 1.97
C LEU A 197 -10.54 -36.02 2.79
N ARG A 198 -10.91 -35.64 4.02
CA ARG A 198 -11.89 -36.39 4.83
C ARG A 198 -13.28 -36.34 4.21
N ALA A 199 -13.73 -35.15 3.79
CA ALA A 199 -15.02 -34.99 3.13
C ALA A 199 -15.08 -35.79 1.81
N GLU A 200 -14.03 -35.73 0.99
CA GLU A 200 -13.94 -36.48 -0.26
C GLU A 200 -13.96 -38.00 -0.02
N ARG A 201 -13.24 -38.49 1.00
CA ARG A 201 -13.30 -39.92 1.39
C ARG A 201 -14.69 -40.35 1.83
N GLN A 202 -15.42 -39.49 2.55
CA GLN A 202 -16.77 -39.79 2.99
C GLN A 202 -17.74 -39.86 1.80
N GLU A 203 -17.63 -38.92 0.86
CA GLU A 203 -18.43 -38.92 -0.37
C GLU A 203 -18.13 -40.15 -1.24
N LEU A 204 -16.85 -40.51 -1.42
CA LEU A 204 -16.43 -41.75 -2.07
C LEU A 204 -17.01 -43.00 -1.40
N SER A 205 -17.02 -43.04 -0.07
CA SER A 205 -17.62 -44.16 0.67
C SER A 205 -19.13 -44.25 0.46
N GLN A 206 -19.84 -43.12 0.43
CA GLN A 206 -21.28 -43.09 0.16
C GLN A 206 -21.59 -43.52 -1.26
N SER A 207 -20.83 -43.00 -2.24
CA SER A 207 -20.95 -43.37 -3.65
C SER A 207 -20.71 -44.87 -3.85
N ARG A 208 -19.68 -45.42 -3.21
CA ARG A 208 -19.39 -46.86 -3.24
C ARG A 208 -20.55 -47.69 -2.67
N SER A 209 -21.11 -47.31 -1.53
CA SER A 209 -22.27 -48.00 -0.94
C SER A 209 -23.50 -47.93 -1.84
N ALA A 210 -23.74 -46.80 -2.50
CA ALA A 210 -24.84 -46.66 -3.45
C ALA A 210 -24.64 -47.55 -4.69
N VAL A 211 -23.41 -47.65 -5.20
CA VAL A 211 -23.07 -48.57 -6.31
C VAL A 211 -23.26 -50.02 -5.90
N GLU A 212 -22.78 -50.41 -4.71
CA GLU A 212 -22.95 -51.78 -4.20
C GLU A 212 -24.43 -52.16 -4.01
N SER A 213 -25.26 -51.24 -3.50
CA SER A 213 -26.72 -51.44 -3.41
C SER A 213 -27.34 -51.63 -4.80
N ARG A 214 -26.94 -50.79 -5.75
CA ARG A 214 -27.49 -50.83 -7.12
C ARG A 214 -27.04 -52.08 -7.88
N GLU A 215 -25.81 -52.56 -7.67
CA GLU A 215 -25.39 -53.88 -8.15
C GLU A 215 -26.24 -55.00 -7.56
N GLY A 216 -26.57 -54.92 -6.27
CA GLY A 216 -27.47 -55.88 -5.61
C GLY A 216 -28.84 -55.91 -6.27
N ASP A 217 -29.46 -54.75 -6.47
CA ASP A 217 -30.76 -54.61 -7.12
C ASP A 217 -30.73 -55.13 -8.57
N LEU A 218 -29.66 -54.83 -9.32
CA LEU A 218 -29.48 -55.32 -10.68
C LEU A 218 -29.30 -56.84 -10.75
N ARG A 219 -28.57 -57.44 -9.79
CA ARG A 219 -28.46 -58.90 -9.69
C ARG A 219 -29.80 -59.54 -9.37
N GLN A 220 -30.58 -58.95 -8.47
CA GLN A 220 -31.94 -59.40 -8.14
C GLN A 220 -32.85 -59.34 -9.38
N GLN A 221 -32.84 -58.22 -10.10
CA GLN A 221 -33.60 -58.05 -11.34
C GLN A 221 -33.16 -59.01 -12.44
N ALA A 222 -31.85 -59.26 -12.58
CA ALA A 222 -31.34 -60.23 -13.54
C ALA A 222 -31.81 -61.66 -13.20
N ALA A 223 -31.82 -62.03 -11.91
CA ALA A 223 -32.35 -63.31 -11.46
C ALA A 223 -33.86 -63.42 -11.71
N ASP A 224 -34.63 -62.38 -11.42
CA ASP A 224 -36.08 -62.33 -11.70
C ASP A 224 -36.38 -62.41 -13.20
N LEU A 225 -35.60 -61.70 -14.02
CA LEU A 225 -35.71 -61.76 -15.48
C LEU A 225 -35.33 -63.14 -16.02
N ALA A 226 -34.30 -63.78 -15.49
CA ALA A 226 -33.92 -65.14 -15.86
C ALA A 226 -35.03 -66.15 -15.48
N ALA A 227 -35.63 -66.00 -14.31
CA ALA A 227 -36.76 -66.82 -13.88
C ALA A 227 -37.99 -66.62 -14.78
N ARG A 228 -38.29 -65.36 -15.13
CA ARG A 228 -39.37 -65.04 -16.09
C ARG A 228 -39.07 -65.54 -17.49
N ALA A 229 -37.83 -65.48 -17.95
CA ALA A 229 -37.42 -66.02 -19.24
C ALA A 229 -37.61 -67.54 -19.27
N ALA A 230 -37.21 -68.26 -18.22
CA ALA A 230 -37.44 -69.70 -18.12
C ALA A 230 -38.94 -70.06 -18.08
N ASP A 231 -39.76 -69.29 -17.35
CA ASP A 231 -41.21 -69.44 -17.32
C ASP A 231 -41.86 -69.12 -18.68
N LEU A 232 -41.37 -68.10 -19.39
CA LEU A 232 -41.79 -67.76 -20.74
C LEU A 232 -41.37 -68.82 -21.76
N ASP A 233 -40.17 -69.39 -21.65
CA ASP A 233 -39.70 -70.46 -22.52
C ASP A 233 -40.55 -71.72 -22.31
N ALA A 234 -40.84 -72.09 -21.06
CA ALA A 234 -41.73 -73.20 -20.74
C ALA A 234 -43.16 -72.97 -21.30
N ARG A 235 -43.70 -71.75 -21.11
CA ARG A 235 -44.99 -71.37 -21.71
C ARG A 235 -44.95 -71.29 -23.21
N SER A 236 -43.82 -70.91 -23.82
CA SER A 236 -43.63 -70.86 -25.26
C SER A 236 -43.58 -72.27 -25.85
N GLU A 237 -42.91 -73.22 -25.19
CA GLU A 237 -42.96 -74.63 -25.57
C GLU A 237 -44.38 -75.20 -25.44
N GLU A 238 -45.08 -74.89 -24.35
CA GLU A 238 -46.47 -75.29 -24.15
C GLU A 238 -47.41 -74.65 -25.19
N LEU A 239 -47.24 -73.36 -25.50
CA LEU A 239 -47.93 -72.65 -26.58
C LEU A 239 -47.56 -73.19 -27.94
N GLN A 240 -46.32 -73.60 -28.19
CA GLN A 240 -45.91 -74.23 -29.46
C GLN A 240 -46.56 -75.59 -29.61
N GLN A 241 -46.68 -76.38 -28.55
CA GLN A 241 -47.42 -77.64 -28.57
C GLN A 241 -48.92 -77.38 -28.82
N GLN A 242 -49.50 -76.39 -28.15
CA GLN A 242 -50.89 -75.96 -28.37
C GLN A 242 -51.11 -75.33 -29.76
N LEU A 243 -50.12 -74.63 -30.31
CA LEU A 243 -50.13 -74.04 -31.65
C LEU A 243 -49.90 -75.12 -32.70
N GLN A 244 -49.12 -76.17 -32.44
CA GLN A 244 -49.01 -77.31 -33.37
C GLN A 244 -50.29 -78.15 -33.35
N ALA A 245 -50.87 -78.40 -32.18
CA ALA A 245 -52.17 -79.05 -32.04
C ALA A 245 -53.29 -78.19 -32.66
N GLY A 246 -53.26 -76.89 -32.38
CA GLY A 246 -54.17 -75.88 -32.90
C GLY A 246 -53.96 -75.59 -34.39
N ALA A 247 -52.75 -75.66 -34.92
CA ALA A 247 -52.46 -75.55 -36.35
C ALA A 247 -52.82 -76.84 -37.08
N ALA A 248 -52.67 -78.02 -36.49
CA ALA A 248 -53.23 -79.25 -37.04
C ALA A 248 -54.76 -79.17 -37.10
N GLU A 249 -55.39 -78.55 -36.10
CA GLU A 249 -56.84 -78.36 -36.01
C GLU A 249 -57.37 -77.17 -36.85
N LEU A 250 -56.60 -76.08 -37.00
CA LEU A 250 -56.88 -74.93 -37.87
C LEU A 250 -56.55 -75.25 -39.33
N THR A 251 -55.58 -76.13 -39.62
CA THR A 251 -55.39 -76.75 -40.96
C THR A 251 -56.57 -77.67 -41.29
N ARG A 252 -57.20 -78.28 -40.27
CA ARG A 252 -58.42 -79.06 -40.41
C ARG A 252 -59.69 -78.19 -40.55
N ILE A 253 -59.74 -76.99 -39.94
CA ILE A 253 -61.00 -76.22 -39.77
C ILE A 253 -61.01 -74.83 -40.44
N SER A 254 -59.89 -74.13 -40.60
CA SER A 254 -59.90 -72.72 -41.04
C SER A 254 -59.03 -72.49 -42.28
N GLY A 255 -59.69 -72.27 -43.42
CA GLY A 255 -59.10 -71.80 -44.67
C GLY A 255 -58.65 -70.34 -44.63
N LEU A 256 -57.75 -69.97 -43.71
CA LEU A 256 -57.01 -68.70 -43.77
C LEU A 256 -55.70 -68.92 -44.53
N THR A 257 -55.44 -68.07 -45.51
CA THR A 257 -54.25 -68.18 -46.35
C THR A 257 -53.02 -67.61 -45.61
N ILE A 258 -51.88 -68.30 -45.74
CA ILE A 258 -50.55 -67.94 -45.21
C ILE A 258 -50.18 -66.44 -45.34
N PRO A 259 -50.59 -65.70 -46.40
CA PRO A 259 -50.29 -64.27 -46.52
C PRO A 259 -50.94 -63.39 -45.44
N ALA A 260 -52.14 -63.73 -44.95
CA ALA A 260 -52.86 -62.92 -43.96
C ALA A 260 -52.20 -62.97 -42.58
N ALA A 261 -51.78 -64.16 -42.13
CA ALA A 261 -51.07 -64.33 -40.87
C ALA A 261 -49.68 -63.65 -40.87
N ARG A 262 -49.02 -63.60 -42.04
CA ARG A 262 -47.72 -62.94 -42.20
C ARG A 262 -47.83 -61.41 -42.14
N ALA A 263 -48.92 -60.85 -42.68
CA ALA A 263 -49.18 -59.41 -42.64
C ALA A 263 -49.42 -58.90 -41.21
N GLU A 264 -50.18 -59.64 -40.41
CA GLU A 264 -50.48 -59.25 -39.04
C GLU A 264 -49.26 -59.36 -38.10
N LEU A 265 -48.44 -60.39 -38.28
CA LEU A 265 -47.18 -60.53 -37.55
C LEU A 265 -46.20 -59.38 -37.88
N LEU A 266 -46.08 -59.01 -39.15
CA LEU A 266 -45.24 -57.89 -39.59
C LEU A 266 -45.72 -56.55 -39.01
N ALA A 267 -47.03 -56.30 -38.98
CA ALA A 267 -47.59 -55.09 -38.37
C ALA A 267 -47.28 -55.00 -36.87
N SER A 268 -47.36 -56.11 -36.12
CA SER A 268 -47.04 -56.11 -34.68
C SER A 268 -45.56 -55.86 -34.36
N GLN A 269 -44.65 -56.35 -35.22
CA GLN A 269 -43.22 -56.12 -35.11
C GLN A 269 -42.84 -54.68 -35.46
N GLU A 270 -43.50 -54.09 -36.45
CA GLU A 270 -43.26 -52.71 -36.87
C GLU A 270 -43.55 -51.72 -35.74
N ASP A 271 -44.63 -51.92 -34.98
CA ASP A 271 -44.97 -51.10 -33.81
C ASP A 271 -44.00 -51.26 -32.63
N ALA A 272 -43.48 -52.48 -32.41
CA ALA A 272 -42.46 -52.73 -31.38
C ALA A 272 -41.14 -52.05 -31.73
N VAL A 273 -40.66 -52.22 -32.96
CA VAL A 273 -39.43 -51.58 -33.47
C VAL A 273 -39.54 -50.05 -33.42
N ARG A 274 -40.71 -49.49 -33.74
CA ARG A 274 -40.93 -48.03 -33.70
C ARG A 274 -40.85 -47.47 -32.29
N ARG A 275 -41.35 -48.19 -31.27
CA ARG A 275 -41.22 -47.80 -29.86
C ARG A 275 -39.78 -47.87 -29.39
N ASP A 276 -39.08 -48.97 -29.69
CA ASP A 276 -37.68 -49.14 -29.30
C ASP A 276 -36.77 -48.10 -29.97
N ALA A 277 -37.02 -47.78 -31.24
CA ALA A 277 -36.35 -46.70 -31.96
C ALA A 277 -36.60 -45.34 -31.28
N ALA A 278 -37.83 -45.04 -30.86
CA ALA A 278 -38.15 -43.79 -30.16
C ALA A 278 -37.43 -43.67 -28.80
N PHE A 279 -37.32 -44.77 -28.04
CA PHE A 279 -36.54 -44.79 -26.80
C PHE A 279 -35.05 -44.62 -27.06
N MET A 280 -34.52 -45.30 -28.09
CA MET A 280 -33.12 -45.18 -28.48
C MET A 280 -32.78 -43.74 -28.91
N ILE A 281 -33.62 -43.11 -29.73
CA ILE A 281 -33.47 -41.72 -30.17
C ILE A 281 -33.42 -40.78 -28.96
N ARG A 282 -34.40 -40.85 -28.06
CA ARG A 282 -34.42 -39.99 -26.85
C ARG A 282 -33.20 -40.18 -25.96
N ARG A 283 -32.74 -41.43 -25.82
CA ARG A 283 -31.52 -41.72 -25.03
C ARG A 283 -30.30 -41.09 -25.70
N VAL A 284 -30.13 -41.26 -27.01
CA VAL A 284 -29.02 -40.67 -27.76
C VAL A 284 -29.07 -39.14 -27.72
N GLU A 285 -30.24 -38.52 -27.86
CA GLU A 285 -30.42 -37.08 -27.72
C GLU A 285 -30.02 -36.60 -26.31
N SER A 286 -30.45 -37.29 -25.26
CA SER A 286 -30.09 -36.93 -23.88
C SER A 286 -28.59 -37.10 -23.59
N GLU A 287 -27.97 -38.16 -24.11
CA GLU A 287 -26.51 -38.38 -24.00
C GLU A 287 -25.74 -37.32 -24.79
N ALA A 288 -26.21 -36.95 -25.98
CA ALA A 288 -25.62 -35.89 -26.79
C ALA A 288 -25.72 -34.53 -26.09
N GLU A 289 -26.87 -34.20 -25.49
CA GLU A 289 -27.08 -32.95 -24.74
C GLU A 289 -26.18 -32.89 -23.49
N ALA A 290 -26.10 -33.99 -22.73
CA ALA A 290 -25.22 -34.07 -21.57
C ALA A 290 -23.74 -33.89 -21.96
N THR A 291 -23.31 -34.54 -23.04
CA THR A 291 -21.94 -34.43 -23.57
C THR A 291 -21.65 -33.03 -24.10
N ALA A 292 -22.60 -32.42 -24.82
CA ALA A 292 -22.51 -31.06 -25.33
C ALA A 292 -22.35 -30.05 -24.19
N LYS A 293 -23.11 -30.21 -23.10
CA LYS A 293 -23.01 -29.34 -21.92
C LYS A 293 -21.63 -29.42 -21.24
N VAL A 294 -21.03 -30.60 -21.17
CA VAL A 294 -19.66 -30.77 -20.64
C VAL A 294 -18.64 -30.11 -21.56
N ARG A 295 -18.74 -30.32 -22.88
CA ARG A 295 -17.85 -29.67 -23.87
C ARG A 295 -17.98 -28.16 -23.87
N ALA A 296 -19.21 -27.62 -23.85
CA ALA A 296 -19.45 -26.18 -23.82
C ALA A 296 -18.81 -25.53 -22.59
N ARG A 297 -18.95 -26.15 -21.41
CA ARG A 297 -18.27 -25.68 -20.19
C ARG A 297 -16.75 -25.68 -20.34
N ALA A 298 -16.18 -26.71 -20.96
CA ALA A 298 -14.73 -26.77 -21.20
C ALA A 298 -14.27 -25.65 -22.14
N ILE A 299 -14.95 -25.46 -23.27
CA ILE A 299 -14.62 -24.40 -24.25
C ILE A 299 -14.69 -23.01 -23.61
N VAL A 300 -15.77 -22.71 -22.88
CA VAL A 300 -15.93 -21.40 -22.21
C VAL A 300 -14.86 -21.22 -21.13
N SER A 301 -14.61 -22.24 -20.30
CA SER A 301 -13.60 -22.15 -19.24
C SER A 301 -12.20 -21.94 -19.80
N GLU A 302 -11.85 -22.63 -20.88
CA GLU A 302 -10.57 -22.50 -21.56
C GLU A 302 -10.41 -21.14 -22.25
N ALA A 303 -11.47 -20.65 -22.91
CA ALA A 303 -11.50 -19.32 -23.50
C ALA A 303 -11.27 -18.23 -22.44
N VAL A 304 -11.98 -18.30 -21.30
CA VAL A 304 -11.79 -17.36 -20.19
C VAL A 304 -10.40 -17.50 -19.56
N GLN A 305 -9.90 -18.72 -19.34
CA GLN A 305 -8.59 -18.95 -18.73
C GLN A 305 -7.43 -18.42 -19.57
N ARG A 306 -7.52 -18.55 -20.90
CA ARG A 306 -6.51 -18.02 -21.83
C ARG A 306 -6.52 -16.50 -21.90
N VAL A 307 -7.64 -15.87 -21.55
CA VAL A 307 -7.82 -14.41 -21.51
C VAL A 307 -7.76 -13.92 -20.05
N ALA A 308 -6.55 -13.97 -19.49
CA ALA A 308 -6.24 -13.35 -18.20
C ALA A 308 -5.86 -11.89 -18.43
N SER A 309 -6.78 -10.95 -18.17
CA SER A 309 -6.50 -9.52 -18.25
C SER A 309 -6.60 -8.86 -16.87
N ASP A 310 -5.56 -8.12 -16.48
CA ASP A 310 -5.54 -7.22 -15.34
C ASP A 310 -6.28 -5.92 -15.69
N GLN A 311 -7.61 -5.89 -15.60
CA GLN A 311 -8.36 -4.63 -15.71
C GLN A 311 -8.87 -4.20 -14.34
N THR A 312 -8.29 -3.13 -13.82
CA THR A 312 -8.77 -2.43 -12.62
C THR A 312 -10.00 -1.60 -12.96
N ALA A 313 -11.03 -1.65 -12.10
CA ALA A 313 -12.17 -0.76 -12.23
C ALA A 313 -11.72 0.71 -12.21
N GLN A 314 -11.97 1.45 -13.28
CA GLN A 314 -11.58 2.85 -13.39
C GLN A 314 -12.65 3.75 -12.75
N THR A 315 -12.21 4.77 -12.00
CA THR A 315 -13.11 5.73 -11.35
C THR A 315 -13.50 6.84 -12.33
N VAL A 316 -14.77 7.24 -12.31
CA VAL A 316 -15.37 8.25 -13.22
C VAL A 316 -14.91 9.69 -12.91
N VAL A 317 -13.85 9.86 -12.11
CA VAL A 317 -13.33 11.17 -11.72
C VAL A 317 -11.87 11.25 -12.09
N SER A 318 -11.53 12.26 -12.89
CA SER A 318 -10.13 12.55 -13.23
C SER A 318 -9.56 13.48 -12.17
N VAL A 319 -8.60 12.97 -11.39
CA VAL A 319 -7.87 13.74 -10.38
C VAL A 319 -6.63 14.35 -11.03
N VAL A 320 -6.52 15.67 -10.97
CA VAL A 320 -5.31 16.39 -11.39
C VAL A 320 -4.54 16.79 -10.13
N HIS A 321 -3.31 16.31 -10.02
CA HIS A 321 -2.41 16.64 -8.92
C HIS A 321 -1.70 17.96 -9.24
N LEU A 322 -1.69 18.86 -8.27
CA LEU A 322 -1.05 20.16 -8.37
C LEU A 322 0.32 20.12 -7.69
N PRO A 323 1.35 20.79 -8.23
CA PRO A 323 2.67 20.83 -7.61
C PRO A 323 2.74 21.74 -6.36
N ALA A 324 1.77 22.63 -6.17
CA ALA A 324 1.61 23.46 -4.97
C ALA A 324 0.20 24.08 -4.91
N ASP A 325 -0.30 24.38 -3.71
CA ASP A 325 -1.60 25.03 -3.51
C ASP A 325 -1.69 26.45 -4.13
N GLU A 326 -0.56 27.13 -4.34
CA GLU A 326 -0.52 28.41 -5.07
C GLU A 326 -1.04 28.29 -6.51
N VAL A 327 -0.89 27.11 -7.12
CA VAL A 327 -1.42 26.81 -8.46
C VAL A 327 -2.94 26.78 -8.43
N LYS A 328 -3.55 26.28 -7.35
CA LYS A 328 -5.00 26.25 -7.12
C LYS A 328 -5.58 27.67 -7.18
N GLY A 329 -4.90 28.64 -6.55
CA GLY A 329 -5.27 30.06 -6.61
C GLY A 329 -5.19 30.66 -8.01
N ARG A 330 -4.20 30.26 -8.83
CA ARG A 330 -4.07 30.69 -10.23
C ARG A 330 -5.12 30.07 -11.15
N ILE A 331 -5.51 28.82 -10.90
CA ILE A 331 -6.59 28.11 -11.60
C ILE A 331 -7.93 28.83 -11.38
N ILE A 332 -8.22 29.25 -10.14
CA ILE A 332 -9.42 30.06 -9.83
C ILE A 332 -9.32 31.42 -10.52
N GLY A 333 -8.19 32.11 -10.34
CA GLY A 333 -8.00 33.48 -10.81
C GLY A 333 -8.80 34.52 -10.02
N ARG A 334 -8.62 35.80 -10.32
CA ARG A 334 -9.36 36.89 -9.65
C ARG A 334 -10.86 36.73 -9.93
N GLU A 335 -11.67 36.66 -8.88
CA GLU A 335 -13.14 36.48 -8.94
C GLU A 335 -13.61 35.20 -9.66
N GLY A 336 -12.75 34.19 -9.78
CA GLY A 336 -13.08 32.97 -10.52
C GLY A 336 -13.05 33.15 -12.04
N ARG A 337 -12.42 34.22 -12.56
CA ARG A 337 -12.37 34.50 -14.00
C ARG A 337 -11.75 33.35 -14.79
N ASN A 338 -10.63 32.81 -14.32
CA ASN A 338 -9.87 31.79 -15.06
C ASN A 338 -10.62 30.46 -15.09
N ILE A 339 -11.13 30.01 -13.95
CA ILE A 339 -11.94 28.79 -13.85
C ILE A 339 -13.19 28.89 -14.72
N ARG A 340 -13.92 30.02 -14.68
CA ARG A 340 -15.12 30.21 -15.53
C ARG A 340 -14.78 30.18 -17.02
N THR A 341 -13.68 30.81 -17.42
CA THR A 341 -13.23 30.78 -18.81
C THR A 341 -12.83 29.36 -19.23
N PHE A 342 -12.11 28.63 -18.37
CA PHE A 342 -11.79 27.22 -18.60
C PHE A 342 -13.05 26.36 -18.75
N GLU A 343 -14.00 26.47 -17.82
CA GLU A 343 -15.26 25.71 -17.87
C GLU A 343 -16.09 26.06 -19.11
N THR A 344 -16.10 27.33 -19.54
CA THR A 344 -16.84 27.79 -20.72
C THR A 344 -16.23 27.29 -22.02
N ILE A 345 -14.90 27.30 -22.13
CA ILE A 345 -14.18 26.86 -23.34
C ILE A 345 -14.17 25.34 -23.44
N THR A 346 -13.77 24.67 -22.37
CA THR A 346 -13.58 23.22 -22.37
C THR A 346 -14.89 22.45 -22.20
N GLY A 347 -15.91 23.07 -21.61
CA GLY A 347 -17.15 22.39 -21.20
C GLY A 347 -16.93 21.36 -20.09
N VAL A 348 -15.81 21.46 -19.34
CA VAL A 348 -15.47 20.58 -18.21
C VAL A 348 -15.56 21.39 -16.93
N ASN A 349 -16.31 20.88 -15.94
CA ASN A 349 -16.44 21.51 -14.64
C ASN A 349 -15.24 21.19 -13.76
N VAL A 350 -14.73 22.20 -13.07
CA VAL A 350 -13.56 22.09 -12.21
C VAL A 350 -14.01 22.19 -10.76
N ILE A 351 -14.02 21.06 -10.05
CA ILE A 351 -14.44 21.00 -8.65
C ILE A 351 -13.22 21.19 -7.77
N ILE A 352 -13.24 22.28 -7.01
CA ILE A 352 -12.22 22.66 -6.05
C ILE A 352 -12.80 22.44 -4.66
N ASP A 353 -12.28 21.45 -3.95
CA ASP A 353 -12.68 21.11 -2.57
C ASP A 353 -11.52 21.35 -1.59
N ASP A 354 -11.70 21.10 -0.30
CA ASP A 354 -10.70 21.23 0.77
C ASP A 354 -9.54 20.21 0.66
N THR A 355 -9.54 19.37 -0.38
CA THR A 355 -8.43 18.46 -0.66
C THR A 355 -7.18 19.27 -1.06
N PRO A 356 -6.05 19.12 -0.33
CA PRO A 356 -4.81 19.81 -0.66
C PRO A 356 -4.22 19.27 -1.95
N GLU A 357 -3.54 20.13 -2.73
CA GLU A 357 -2.76 19.75 -3.92
C GLU A 357 -3.53 18.96 -5.00
N ALA A 358 -4.86 19.00 -5.02
CA ALA A 358 -5.67 18.27 -6.00
C ALA A 358 -6.89 19.06 -6.46
N VAL A 359 -7.25 18.85 -7.73
CA VAL A 359 -8.46 19.39 -8.36
C VAL A 359 -9.17 18.26 -9.11
N LEU A 360 -10.49 18.22 -9.00
CA LEU A 360 -11.31 17.19 -9.63
C LEU A 360 -11.96 17.75 -10.90
N LEU A 361 -11.83 17.01 -12.00
CA LEU A 361 -12.49 17.35 -13.25
C LEU A 361 -13.73 16.50 -13.45
N SER A 362 -14.85 17.16 -13.72
CA SER A 362 -16.14 16.53 -13.96
C SER A 362 -16.70 16.95 -15.31
N CYS A 363 -16.88 15.97 -16.19
CA CYS A 363 -17.55 16.15 -17.48
C CYS A 363 -18.17 14.81 -17.88
N PHE A 364 -19.32 14.86 -18.55
CA PHE A 364 -20.05 13.65 -18.94
C PHE A 364 -19.40 12.96 -20.15
N ASP A 365 -18.93 13.77 -21.12
CA ASP A 365 -18.15 13.28 -22.25
C ASP A 365 -16.73 12.91 -21.76
N PRO A 366 -16.36 11.61 -21.80
CA PRO A 366 -15.07 11.17 -21.28
C PRO A 366 -13.89 11.68 -22.11
N VAL A 367 -14.06 11.84 -23.41
CA VAL A 367 -13.01 12.37 -24.30
C VAL A 367 -12.80 13.84 -23.97
N ARG A 368 -13.90 14.61 -23.81
CA ARG A 368 -13.82 16.00 -23.39
C ARG A 368 -13.22 16.18 -22.00
N ARG A 369 -13.53 15.28 -21.06
CA ARG A 369 -12.92 15.25 -19.72
C ARG A 369 -11.41 15.09 -19.81
N GLU A 370 -10.94 14.21 -20.70
CA GLU A 370 -9.52 14.01 -20.92
C GLU A 370 -8.85 15.21 -21.60
N VAL A 371 -9.50 15.81 -22.62
CA VAL A 371 -9.03 17.06 -23.22
C VAL A 371 -8.89 18.14 -22.15
N GLY A 372 -9.87 18.28 -21.26
CA GLY A 372 -9.80 19.19 -20.11
C GLY A 372 -8.64 18.87 -19.16
N ARG A 373 -8.39 17.59 -18.88
CA ARG A 373 -7.26 17.14 -18.04
C ARG A 373 -5.92 17.53 -18.64
N ILE A 374 -5.71 17.26 -19.93
CA ILE A 374 -4.47 17.62 -20.64
C ILE A 374 -4.35 19.14 -20.74
N THR A 375 -5.43 19.85 -21.08
CA THR A 375 -5.46 21.32 -21.13
C THR A 375 -5.00 21.92 -19.80
N LEU A 376 -5.57 21.43 -18.68
CA LEU A 376 -5.21 21.91 -17.35
C LEU A 376 -3.75 21.59 -16.99
N GLN A 377 -3.26 20.39 -17.36
CA GLN A 377 -1.87 20.02 -17.16
C GLN A 377 -0.91 20.94 -17.93
N MET A 378 -1.17 21.21 -19.21
CA MET A 378 -0.36 22.10 -20.04
C MET A 378 -0.31 23.53 -19.46
N LEU A 379 -1.43 24.02 -18.92
CA LEU A 379 -1.51 25.34 -18.27
C LEU A 379 -0.76 25.40 -16.94
N ILE A 380 -0.73 24.29 -16.19
CA ILE A 380 0.04 24.16 -14.95
C ILE A 380 1.54 24.17 -15.27
N ASP A 381 1.95 23.40 -16.28
CA ASP A 381 3.34 23.28 -16.72
C ASP A 381 3.88 24.60 -17.28
N ASP A 382 3.06 25.35 -18.04
CA ASP A 382 3.39 26.72 -18.52
C ASP A 382 3.37 27.76 -17.37
N GLY A 383 2.66 27.46 -16.28
CA GLY A 383 2.53 28.32 -15.10
C GLY A 383 1.69 29.59 -15.31
N ARG A 384 1.14 29.81 -16.51
CA ARG A 384 0.33 30.97 -16.88
C ARG A 384 -1.10 30.55 -17.24
N ILE A 385 -2.04 30.91 -16.37
CA ILE A 385 -3.45 30.57 -16.54
C ILE A 385 -4.22 31.86 -16.80
N HIS A 386 -4.57 32.11 -18.07
CA HIS A 386 -5.38 33.26 -18.48
C HIS A 386 -6.18 32.93 -19.76
N PRO A 387 -7.29 33.64 -20.06
CA PRO A 387 -8.24 33.30 -21.12
C PRO A 387 -7.63 32.85 -22.46
N HIS A 388 -6.77 33.67 -23.07
CA HIS A 388 -6.15 33.33 -24.36
C HIS A 388 -5.27 32.07 -24.34
N ARG A 389 -4.59 31.77 -23.23
CA ARG A 389 -3.78 30.55 -23.12
C ARG A 389 -4.64 29.32 -22.91
N ILE A 390 -5.78 29.47 -22.25
CA ILE A 390 -6.75 28.39 -22.08
C ILE A 390 -7.29 27.97 -23.46
N GLU A 391 -7.62 28.92 -24.34
CA GLU A 391 -8.06 28.64 -25.71
C GLU A 391 -6.96 27.89 -26.50
N GLU A 392 -5.74 28.43 -26.50
CA GLU A 392 -4.62 27.83 -27.24
C GLU A 392 -4.21 26.45 -26.70
N ALA A 393 -4.24 26.26 -25.38
CA ALA A 393 -3.96 24.97 -24.76
C ALA A 393 -5.07 23.95 -25.05
N PHE A 394 -6.34 24.40 -25.12
CA PHE A 394 -7.47 23.55 -25.44
C PHE A 394 -7.40 23.01 -26.87
N GLU A 395 -7.07 23.86 -27.85
CA GLU A 395 -6.88 23.42 -29.25
C GLU A 395 -5.77 22.38 -29.36
N ARG A 396 -4.60 22.65 -28.73
CA ARG A 396 -3.47 21.70 -28.72
C ARG A 396 -3.80 20.38 -28.01
N ALA A 397 -4.51 20.45 -26.87
CA ALA A 397 -4.93 19.26 -26.14
C ALA A 397 -5.94 18.43 -26.96
N GLY A 398 -6.82 19.07 -27.73
CA GLY A 398 -7.73 18.39 -28.65
C GLY A 398 -6.98 17.54 -29.68
N ASP A 399 -6.02 18.14 -30.38
CA ASP A 399 -5.18 17.44 -31.37
C ASP A 399 -4.40 16.27 -30.74
N GLU A 400 -3.88 16.47 -29.52
CA GLU A 400 -3.14 15.43 -28.79
C GLU A 400 -4.04 14.25 -28.39
N VAL A 401 -5.24 14.52 -27.85
CA VAL A 401 -6.21 13.47 -27.50
C VAL A 401 -6.67 12.72 -28.73
N ASP A 402 -6.92 13.39 -29.84
CA ASP A 402 -7.30 12.74 -31.11
C ASP A 402 -6.19 11.82 -31.62
N ALA A 403 -4.93 12.24 -31.54
CA ALA A 403 -3.78 11.40 -31.87
C ALA A 403 -3.62 10.21 -30.91
N LEU A 404 -3.93 10.38 -29.62
CA LEU A 404 -3.93 9.29 -28.64
C LEU A 404 -5.09 8.30 -28.86
N CYS A 405 -6.26 8.78 -29.27
CA CYS A 405 -7.42 7.95 -29.63
C CYS A 405 -7.10 7.09 -30.85
N ARG A 406 -6.57 7.70 -31.93
CA ARG A 406 -6.20 6.98 -33.16
C ARG A 406 -5.17 5.89 -32.88
N ARG A 407 -4.09 6.21 -32.16
CA ARG A 407 -3.07 5.21 -31.77
C ARG A 407 -3.66 4.07 -30.96
N ALA A 408 -4.52 4.36 -29.98
CA ALA A 408 -5.14 3.31 -29.18
C ALA A 408 -6.07 2.39 -29.98
N ALA A 409 -6.77 2.94 -30.99
CA ALA A 409 -7.56 2.14 -31.92
C ALA A 409 -6.66 1.23 -32.78
N GLU A 410 -5.56 1.77 -33.31
CA GLU A 410 -4.57 1.01 -34.08
C GLU A 410 -3.94 -0.12 -33.27
N ASP A 411 -3.54 0.16 -32.02
CA ASP A 411 -3.01 -0.85 -31.09
C ASP A 411 -4.05 -1.95 -30.82
N ALA A 412 -5.29 -1.57 -30.50
CA ALA A 412 -6.38 -2.52 -30.26
C ALA A 412 -6.71 -3.39 -31.50
N MET A 413 -6.67 -2.77 -32.69
CA MET A 413 -6.84 -3.48 -33.96
C MET A 413 -5.71 -4.49 -34.19
N LEU A 414 -4.47 -4.12 -33.92
CA LEU A 414 -3.31 -5.01 -34.02
C LEU A 414 -3.42 -6.19 -33.05
N ASP A 415 -3.79 -5.94 -31.79
CA ASP A 415 -3.97 -6.96 -30.76
C ASP A 415 -5.03 -7.99 -31.18
N VAL A 416 -6.16 -7.50 -31.69
CA VAL A 416 -7.23 -8.36 -32.20
C VAL A 416 -6.86 -8.98 -33.56
N GLY A 417 -5.90 -8.45 -34.31
CA GLY A 417 -5.52 -8.93 -35.63
C GLY A 417 -6.49 -8.51 -36.75
N ILE A 418 -7.06 -7.31 -36.64
CA ILE A 418 -7.87 -6.64 -37.67
C ILE A 418 -7.00 -5.53 -38.28
N SER A 419 -6.98 -5.40 -39.60
CA SER A 419 -6.11 -4.42 -40.27
C SER A 419 -6.84 -3.49 -41.25
N ASP A 420 -8.11 -3.77 -41.54
CA ASP A 420 -8.86 -3.22 -42.66
C ASP A 420 -10.21 -2.63 -42.21
N LEU A 421 -10.18 -1.67 -41.27
CA LEU A 421 -11.36 -0.90 -40.87
C LEU A 421 -11.42 0.46 -41.57
N HIS A 422 -12.63 0.95 -41.82
CA HIS A 422 -12.84 2.29 -42.35
C HIS A 422 -12.31 3.35 -41.36
N PRO A 423 -11.63 4.43 -41.81
CA PRO A 423 -11.03 5.43 -40.93
C PRO A 423 -11.99 6.03 -39.88
N GLU A 424 -13.25 6.23 -40.25
CA GLU A 424 -14.29 6.71 -39.31
C GLU A 424 -14.59 5.70 -38.19
N LEU A 425 -14.58 4.39 -38.48
CA LEU A 425 -14.73 3.38 -37.44
C LEU A 425 -13.51 3.38 -36.51
N VAL A 426 -12.31 3.53 -37.06
CA VAL A 426 -11.06 3.63 -36.26
C VAL A 426 -11.12 4.82 -35.30
N ASN A 427 -11.58 5.98 -35.77
CA ASN A 427 -11.76 7.17 -34.93
C ASN A 427 -12.76 6.91 -33.78
N LEU A 428 -13.88 6.25 -34.07
CA LEU A 428 -14.91 5.96 -33.07
C LEU A 428 -14.44 4.92 -32.04
N ILE A 429 -13.74 3.87 -32.47
CA ILE A 429 -13.10 2.88 -31.59
C ILE A 429 -12.13 3.58 -30.64
N GLY A 430 -11.31 4.50 -31.16
CA GLY A 430 -10.33 5.22 -30.36
C GLY A 430 -10.94 6.02 -29.22
N ARG A 431 -12.13 6.62 -29.44
CA ARG A 431 -12.86 7.36 -28.40
C ARG A 431 -13.31 6.47 -27.24
N LEU A 432 -13.54 5.18 -27.48
CA LEU A 432 -13.94 4.21 -26.45
C LEU A 432 -12.82 3.95 -25.43
N LYS A 433 -11.57 4.34 -25.72
CA LYS A 433 -10.45 4.33 -24.77
C LYS A 433 -10.74 5.14 -23.51
N TYR A 434 -11.52 6.21 -23.61
CA TYR A 434 -11.84 7.05 -22.45
C TYR A 434 -13.22 6.72 -21.88
N ARG A 435 -14.04 5.95 -22.60
CA ARG A 435 -15.37 5.58 -22.16
C ARG A 435 -15.32 4.40 -21.19
N THR A 436 -16.13 4.50 -20.14
CA THR A 436 -16.33 3.41 -19.18
C THR A 436 -17.79 2.95 -19.20
N SER A 437 -18.02 1.64 -19.18
CA SER A 437 -19.33 1.02 -19.04
C SER A 437 -19.21 -0.06 -17.96
N TYR A 438 -20.15 -0.12 -17.02
CA TYR A 438 -20.08 -1.05 -15.88
C TYR A 438 -18.72 -1.06 -15.15
N GLY A 439 -18.12 0.12 -14.95
CA GLY A 439 -16.82 0.28 -14.26
C GLY A 439 -15.60 -0.22 -15.03
N GLN A 440 -15.77 -0.72 -16.25
CA GLN A 440 -14.70 -1.20 -17.14
C GLN A 440 -14.47 -0.23 -18.29
N ASN A 441 -13.24 -0.19 -18.79
CA ASN A 441 -12.90 0.53 -20.01
C ASN A 441 -13.54 -0.15 -21.24
N VAL A 442 -14.28 0.60 -22.06
CA VAL A 442 -15.01 -0.01 -23.20
C VAL A 442 -14.05 -0.54 -24.26
N LEU A 443 -12.98 0.19 -24.62
CA LEU A 443 -12.01 -0.30 -25.61
C LEU A 443 -11.33 -1.60 -25.14
N GLY A 444 -10.91 -1.65 -23.88
CA GLY A 444 -10.36 -2.87 -23.29
C GLY A 444 -11.35 -4.03 -23.30
N HIS A 445 -12.62 -3.76 -22.99
CA HIS A 445 -13.71 -4.73 -23.07
C HIS A 445 -13.89 -5.27 -24.51
N LEU A 446 -13.86 -4.41 -25.53
CA LEU A 446 -13.96 -4.84 -26.93
C LEU A 446 -12.85 -5.81 -27.34
N VAL A 447 -11.60 -5.50 -26.95
CA VAL A 447 -10.43 -6.36 -27.22
C VAL A 447 -10.58 -7.70 -26.51
N GLU A 448 -10.95 -7.69 -25.24
CA GLU A 448 -11.16 -8.91 -24.44
C GLU A 448 -12.28 -9.79 -25.01
N THR A 449 -13.44 -9.19 -25.27
CA THR A 449 -14.61 -9.85 -25.85
C THR A 449 -14.24 -10.47 -27.20
N SER A 450 -13.46 -9.78 -28.02
CA SER A 450 -12.96 -10.32 -29.29
C SER A 450 -12.04 -11.54 -29.12
N HIS A 451 -11.13 -11.53 -28.15
CA HIS A 451 -10.26 -12.66 -27.85
C HIS A 451 -11.04 -13.89 -27.35
N ILE A 452 -11.98 -13.69 -26.42
CA ILE A 452 -12.83 -14.77 -25.90
C ILE A 452 -13.64 -15.38 -27.05
N ALA A 453 -14.29 -14.54 -27.86
CA ALA A 453 -15.11 -14.99 -28.97
C ALA A 453 -14.30 -15.74 -30.03
N ARG A 454 -13.08 -15.27 -30.34
CA ARG A 454 -12.13 -15.95 -31.24
C ARG A 454 -11.77 -17.35 -30.76
N ILE A 455 -11.46 -17.52 -29.48
CA ILE A 455 -11.09 -18.82 -28.92
C ILE A 455 -12.28 -19.77 -28.98
N MET A 456 -13.46 -19.32 -28.55
CA MET A 456 -14.68 -20.13 -28.63
C MET A 456 -14.99 -20.57 -30.07
N ALA A 457 -14.91 -19.65 -31.03
CA ALA A 457 -15.13 -19.95 -32.45
C ALA A 457 -14.14 -21.01 -32.97
N SER A 458 -12.85 -20.86 -32.61
CA SER A 458 -11.78 -21.77 -33.04
C SER A 458 -11.98 -23.19 -32.50
N GLU A 459 -12.34 -23.33 -31.22
CA GLU A 459 -12.60 -24.64 -30.59
C GLU A 459 -13.88 -25.31 -31.16
N MET A 460 -14.81 -24.52 -31.70
CA MET A 460 -16.05 -25.00 -32.33
C MET A 460 -15.94 -25.22 -33.85
N GLY A 461 -14.80 -24.90 -34.46
CA GLY A 461 -14.59 -25.01 -35.91
C GLY A 461 -15.35 -23.97 -36.74
N ILE A 462 -15.72 -22.84 -36.12
CA ILE A 462 -16.37 -21.69 -36.77
C ILE A 462 -15.29 -20.69 -37.19
N ASP A 463 -15.50 -19.93 -38.26
CA ASP A 463 -14.51 -18.92 -38.70
C ASP A 463 -14.29 -17.86 -37.60
N PRO A 464 -13.08 -17.82 -36.99
CA PRO A 464 -12.81 -16.89 -35.90
C PRO A 464 -12.77 -15.43 -36.37
N LYS A 465 -12.61 -15.14 -37.66
CA LYS A 465 -12.46 -13.77 -38.17
C LYS A 465 -13.75 -12.97 -38.04
N ILE A 466 -14.86 -13.54 -38.47
CA ILE A 466 -16.17 -12.88 -38.43
C ILE A 466 -16.59 -12.64 -36.98
N VAL A 467 -16.45 -13.66 -36.14
CA VAL A 467 -16.80 -13.60 -34.72
C VAL A 467 -15.94 -12.58 -33.99
N ALA A 468 -14.62 -12.60 -34.18
CA ALA A 468 -13.72 -11.63 -33.56
C ALA A 468 -14.03 -10.20 -33.99
N ARG A 469 -14.36 -9.98 -35.27
CA ARG A 469 -14.70 -8.66 -35.81
C ARG A 469 -16.06 -8.16 -35.29
N GLY A 470 -17.07 -9.02 -35.26
CA GLY A 470 -18.37 -8.72 -34.63
C GLY A 470 -18.23 -8.38 -33.15
N ALA A 471 -17.49 -9.21 -32.41
CA ALA A 471 -17.18 -9.01 -31.00
C ALA A 471 -16.35 -7.75 -30.72
N PHE A 472 -15.43 -7.36 -31.61
CA PHE A 472 -14.66 -6.13 -31.45
C PHE A 472 -15.49 -4.87 -31.73
N LEU A 473 -16.56 -4.98 -32.53
CA LEU A 473 -17.40 -3.84 -32.92
C LEU A 473 -18.75 -3.79 -32.20
N HIS A 474 -19.12 -4.78 -31.39
CA HIS A 474 -20.46 -4.92 -30.83
C HIS A 474 -20.93 -3.67 -30.06
N ASP A 475 -20.01 -3.00 -29.37
CA ASP A 475 -20.29 -1.84 -28.53
C ASP A 475 -19.90 -0.50 -29.20
N ILE A 476 -19.62 -0.48 -30.51
CA ILE A 476 -19.17 0.73 -31.23
C ILE A 476 -20.18 1.88 -31.15
N GLY A 477 -21.47 1.56 -31.04
CA GLY A 477 -22.54 2.55 -30.87
C GLY A 477 -22.40 3.38 -29.59
N LYS A 478 -21.70 2.87 -28.56
CA LYS A 478 -21.33 3.63 -27.36
C LYS A 478 -20.41 4.81 -27.69
N ALA A 479 -19.84 4.94 -28.89
CA ALA A 479 -19.14 6.17 -29.26
C ALA A 479 -20.09 7.35 -29.58
N LEU A 480 -21.39 7.08 -29.84
CA LEU A 480 -22.34 8.04 -30.44
C LEU A 480 -23.65 8.24 -29.65
N THR A 481 -23.81 7.63 -28.46
CA THR A 481 -25.11 7.59 -27.73
C THR A 481 -25.68 8.95 -27.31
N HIS A 482 -24.90 10.03 -27.33
CA HIS A 482 -25.41 11.38 -27.01
C HIS A 482 -25.89 12.15 -28.25
N GLU A 483 -25.58 11.67 -29.45
CA GLU A 483 -25.85 12.33 -30.72
C GLU A 483 -26.90 11.59 -31.56
N ALA A 484 -27.10 10.29 -31.32
CA ALA A 484 -28.00 9.42 -32.07
C ALA A 484 -29.16 8.87 -31.22
N GLN A 485 -30.36 8.82 -31.80
CA GLN A 485 -31.53 8.18 -31.20
C GLN A 485 -31.54 6.67 -31.48
N GLY A 486 -31.68 5.84 -30.45
CA GLY A 486 -31.72 4.38 -30.57
C GLY A 486 -30.81 3.68 -29.55
N SER A 487 -30.92 2.36 -29.43
CA SER A 487 -29.98 1.59 -28.61
C SER A 487 -28.61 1.49 -29.29
N HIS A 488 -27.54 1.37 -28.50
CA HIS A 488 -26.17 1.34 -29.05
C HIS A 488 -25.93 0.14 -29.96
N ALA A 489 -26.67 -0.95 -29.79
CA ALA A 489 -26.63 -2.11 -30.68
C ALA A 489 -27.15 -1.79 -32.08
N ILE A 490 -28.33 -1.16 -32.18
CA ILE A 490 -28.91 -0.77 -33.48
C ILE A 490 -28.06 0.31 -34.15
N VAL A 491 -27.69 1.36 -33.40
CA VAL A 491 -26.86 2.45 -33.92
C VAL A 491 -25.49 1.93 -34.38
N GLY A 492 -24.88 1.01 -33.63
CA GLY A 492 -23.62 0.38 -33.99
C GLY A 492 -23.71 -0.45 -35.26
N ALA A 493 -24.79 -1.21 -35.43
CA ALA A 493 -25.00 -2.04 -36.62
C ALA A 493 -25.26 -1.19 -37.88
N GLU A 494 -26.05 -0.13 -37.78
CA GLU A 494 -26.24 0.82 -38.89
C GLU A 494 -24.93 1.48 -39.30
N LEU A 495 -24.11 1.87 -38.33
CA LEU A 495 -22.80 2.46 -38.55
C LEU A 495 -21.85 1.49 -39.25
N ALA A 496 -21.82 0.23 -38.80
CA ALA A 496 -21.02 -0.83 -39.41
C ALA A 496 -21.43 -1.03 -40.88
N ARG A 497 -22.73 -1.16 -41.17
CA ARG A 497 -23.27 -1.27 -42.53
C ARG A 497 -22.89 -0.06 -43.39
N LYS A 498 -23.05 1.15 -42.86
CA LYS A 498 -22.75 2.40 -43.56
C LYS A 498 -21.28 2.48 -44.00
N TYR A 499 -20.36 1.98 -43.19
CA TYR A 499 -18.92 2.00 -43.48
C TYR A 499 -18.39 0.71 -44.12
N GLY A 500 -19.27 -0.15 -44.63
CA GLY A 500 -18.91 -1.27 -45.51
C GLY A 500 -18.64 -2.60 -44.81
N GLU A 501 -19.02 -2.76 -43.55
CA GLU A 501 -18.97 -4.06 -42.87
C GLU A 501 -20.00 -5.05 -43.44
N SER A 502 -19.67 -6.33 -43.38
CA SER A 502 -20.57 -7.40 -43.84
C SER A 502 -21.80 -7.54 -42.94
N GLU A 503 -22.91 -8.03 -43.51
CA GLU A 503 -24.14 -8.27 -42.76
C GLU A 503 -23.95 -9.25 -41.61
N ALA A 504 -23.03 -10.22 -41.73
CA ALA A 504 -22.71 -11.15 -40.65
C ALA A 504 -22.11 -10.42 -39.42
N VAL A 505 -21.27 -9.41 -39.66
CA VAL A 505 -20.69 -8.57 -38.60
C VAL A 505 -21.75 -7.64 -38.02
N ALA A 506 -22.53 -6.97 -38.87
CA ALA A 506 -23.61 -6.09 -38.44
C ALA A 506 -24.66 -6.83 -37.59
N HIS A 507 -25.03 -8.05 -37.97
CA HIS A 507 -25.94 -8.90 -37.22
C HIS A 507 -25.39 -9.27 -35.83
N CYS A 508 -24.09 -9.54 -35.70
CA CYS A 508 -23.46 -9.74 -34.37
C CYS A 508 -23.60 -8.50 -33.49
N ILE A 509 -23.51 -7.30 -34.09
CA ILE A 509 -23.62 -6.01 -33.39
C ILE A 509 -25.08 -5.71 -33.00
N GLU A 510 -26.09 -5.94 -33.83
CA GLU A 510 -27.48 -5.65 -33.41
C GLU A 510 -28.06 -6.72 -32.49
N ALA A 511 -27.61 -7.97 -32.61
CA ALA A 511 -28.13 -9.07 -31.80
C ALA A 511 -27.50 -9.14 -30.40
N HIS A 512 -26.37 -8.47 -30.09
CA HIS A 512 -25.64 -8.74 -28.83
C HIS A 512 -26.43 -8.43 -27.52
N HIS A 513 -27.49 -7.62 -27.58
CA HIS A 513 -28.42 -7.38 -26.47
C HIS A 513 -29.86 -7.82 -26.78
N ASP A 514 -30.03 -8.78 -27.70
CA ASP A 514 -31.32 -9.34 -28.12
C ASP A 514 -32.31 -8.30 -28.70
N GLU A 515 -31.82 -7.16 -29.22
CA GLU A 515 -32.65 -6.21 -29.98
C GLU A 515 -33.20 -6.85 -31.26
N VAL A 516 -32.41 -7.79 -31.82
CA VAL A 516 -32.81 -8.71 -32.88
C VAL A 516 -32.46 -10.13 -32.40
N PRO A 517 -33.32 -11.14 -32.65
CA PRO A 517 -33.01 -12.52 -32.28
C PRO A 517 -31.72 -13.01 -32.97
N PRO A 518 -30.79 -13.63 -32.24
CA PRO A 518 -29.56 -14.14 -32.83
C PRO A 518 -29.86 -15.30 -33.79
N SER A 519 -29.80 -15.01 -35.08
CA SER A 519 -30.07 -15.97 -36.16
C SER A 519 -28.84 -16.79 -36.59
N THR A 520 -27.65 -16.44 -36.12
CA THR A 520 -26.37 -17.05 -36.50
C THR A 520 -25.54 -17.46 -35.28
N VAL A 521 -24.66 -18.44 -35.44
CA VAL A 521 -23.82 -18.92 -34.34
C VAL A 521 -22.82 -17.84 -33.92
N GLU A 522 -22.35 -17.02 -34.86
CA GLU A 522 -21.45 -15.90 -34.62
C GLU A 522 -22.06 -14.85 -33.68
N ALA A 523 -23.36 -14.56 -33.83
CA ALA A 523 -24.07 -13.64 -32.94
C ALA A 523 -24.19 -14.22 -31.53
N VAL A 524 -24.52 -15.51 -31.40
CA VAL A 524 -24.58 -16.21 -30.09
C VAL A 524 -23.21 -16.22 -29.42
N LEU A 525 -22.13 -16.45 -30.16
CA LEU A 525 -20.76 -16.42 -29.62
C LEU A 525 -20.34 -15.01 -29.19
N THR A 526 -20.77 -13.99 -29.92
CA THR A 526 -20.53 -12.58 -29.57
C THR A 526 -21.24 -12.23 -28.25
N GLN A 527 -22.52 -12.59 -28.10
CA GLN A 527 -23.28 -12.44 -26.85
C GLN A 527 -22.62 -13.17 -25.68
N ALA A 528 -22.21 -14.43 -25.89
CA ALA A 528 -21.57 -15.23 -24.87
C ALA A 528 -20.24 -14.61 -24.41
N ALA A 529 -19.45 -14.08 -25.35
CA ALA A 529 -18.18 -13.42 -25.05
C ALA A 529 -18.36 -12.11 -24.28
N ASP A 530 -19.33 -11.27 -24.68
CA ASP A 530 -19.71 -10.04 -23.97
C ASP A 530 -20.10 -10.36 -22.52
N SER A 531 -20.99 -11.34 -22.34
CA SER A 531 -21.42 -11.82 -21.01
C SER A 531 -20.24 -12.31 -20.15
N CYS A 532 -19.24 -12.96 -20.75
CA CYS A 532 -18.04 -13.41 -20.04
C CYS A 532 -17.15 -12.25 -19.58
N SER A 533 -17.00 -11.19 -20.41
CA SER A 533 -16.22 -10.01 -20.05
C SER A 533 -16.93 -9.12 -19.02
N GLY A 534 -18.23 -8.86 -19.21
CA GLY A 534 -19.05 -8.00 -18.34
C GLY A 534 -19.57 -8.65 -17.05
N GLY A 535 -19.53 -9.99 -16.94
CA GLY A 535 -20.07 -10.77 -15.81
C GLY A 535 -19.15 -10.95 -14.60
N ARG A 536 -17.91 -10.42 -14.62
CA ARG A 536 -16.91 -10.68 -13.56
C ARG A 536 -17.27 -9.99 -12.22
N PRO A 537 -17.21 -10.69 -11.06
CA PRO A 537 -17.45 -10.10 -9.75
C PRO A 537 -16.53 -8.90 -9.48
N GLY A 538 -17.10 -7.73 -9.18
CA GLY A 538 -16.37 -6.46 -9.01
C GLY A 538 -16.60 -5.43 -10.12
N ALA A 539 -17.14 -5.83 -11.28
CA ALA A 539 -17.54 -4.90 -12.36
C ALA A 539 -18.86 -4.17 -12.05
N ARG A 540 -19.80 -4.83 -11.36
CA ARG A 540 -21.13 -4.26 -11.09
C ARG A 540 -21.18 -3.55 -9.74
N ARG A 541 -21.04 -2.23 -9.74
CA ARG A 541 -21.55 -1.36 -8.67
C ARG A 541 -22.84 -0.68 -9.16
N GLU A 542 -23.98 -1.31 -8.90
CA GLU A 542 -25.34 -0.84 -9.26
C GLU A 542 -25.68 0.58 -8.76
N SER A 543 -24.93 1.13 -7.80
CA SER A 543 -25.23 2.42 -7.18
C SER A 543 -24.88 3.65 -8.04
N LEU A 544 -23.94 3.52 -8.99
CA LEU A 544 -23.48 4.65 -9.82
C LEU A 544 -24.26 4.75 -11.14
N GLU A 545 -24.72 3.62 -11.68
CA GLU A 545 -25.48 3.55 -12.94
C GLU A 545 -26.92 4.06 -12.79
N SER A 546 -27.63 3.67 -11.72
CA SER A 546 -28.95 4.24 -11.40
C SER A 546 -28.89 5.75 -11.19
N TYR A 547 -27.73 6.27 -10.80
CA TYR A 547 -27.48 7.70 -10.69
C TYR A 547 -27.25 8.36 -12.05
N VAL A 548 -26.47 7.73 -12.94
CA VAL A 548 -26.27 8.19 -14.34
C VAL A 548 -27.57 8.16 -15.14
N GLN A 549 -28.33 7.05 -15.12
CA GLN A 549 -29.61 6.93 -15.82
C GLN A 549 -30.64 7.98 -15.35
N ARG A 550 -30.58 8.37 -14.06
CA ARG A 550 -31.41 9.46 -13.53
C ARG A 550 -31.01 10.81 -14.11
N LEU A 551 -29.72 11.11 -14.21
CA LEU A 551 -29.22 12.35 -14.82
C LEU A 551 -29.56 12.43 -16.30
N GLU A 552 -29.35 11.34 -17.05
CA GLU A 552 -29.70 11.24 -18.48
C GLU A 552 -31.18 11.52 -18.72
N ARG A 553 -32.05 11.00 -17.83
CA ARG A 553 -33.49 11.23 -17.92
C ARG A 553 -33.88 12.68 -17.64
N ILE A 554 -33.21 13.35 -16.70
CA ILE A 554 -33.41 14.79 -16.43
C ILE A 554 -33.01 15.63 -17.64
N GLU A 555 -31.87 15.31 -18.28
CA GLU A 555 -31.41 16.03 -19.46
C GLU A 555 -32.32 15.79 -20.67
N ALA A 556 -32.80 14.55 -20.87
CA ALA A 556 -33.73 14.21 -21.93
C ALA A 556 -35.06 14.97 -21.81
N ILE A 557 -35.61 15.11 -20.59
CA ILE A 557 -36.85 15.87 -20.34
C ILE A 557 -36.69 17.33 -20.79
N ALA A 558 -35.56 17.96 -20.48
CA ALA A 558 -35.29 19.34 -20.88
C ALA A 558 -34.91 19.47 -22.36
N GLY A 559 -34.15 18.52 -22.90
CA GLY A 559 -33.71 18.52 -24.30
C GLY A 559 -34.86 18.30 -25.29
N ALA A 560 -35.92 17.61 -24.88
CA ALA A 560 -37.12 17.42 -25.69
C ALA A 560 -37.97 18.69 -25.88
N LYS A 561 -37.68 19.78 -25.15
CA LYS A 561 -38.43 21.03 -25.23
C LYS A 561 -38.01 21.85 -26.45
N LYS A 562 -39.01 22.47 -27.10
CA LYS A 562 -38.79 23.29 -28.30
C LYS A 562 -37.91 24.51 -27.99
N GLY A 563 -36.88 24.73 -28.80
CA GLY A 563 -35.98 25.89 -28.68
C GLY A 563 -34.76 25.67 -27.78
N VAL A 564 -34.64 24.50 -27.14
CA VAL A 564 -33.45 24.10 -26.39
C VAL A 564 -32.34 23.68 -27.35
N GLU A 565 -31.14 24.21 -27.14
CA GLU A 565 -29.93 23.86 -27.89
C GLU A 565 -29.08 22.85 -27.13
N LYS A 566 -28.86 23.07 -25.83
CA LYS A 566 -28.02 22.23 -24.97
C LYS A 566 -28.58 22.21 -23.55
N VAL A 567 -28.42 21.10 -22.86
CA VAL A 567 -28.81 20.94 -21.45
C VAL A 567 -27.61 20.42 -20.67
N PHE A 568 -27.43 20.92 -19.46
CA PHE A 568 -26.37 20.51 -18.55
C PHE A 568 -26.93 20.25 -17.15
N ALA A 569 -26.95 19.00 -16.71
CA ALA A 569 -27.19 18.66 -15.32
C ALA A 569 -25.90 18.87 -14.51
N MET A 570 -25.94 19.81 -13.57
CA MET A 570 -24.85 20.23 -12.70
C MET A 570 -25.11 19.85 -11.24
N GLN A 571 -24.08 19.96 -10.40
CA GLN A 571 -24.15 19.69 -8.95
C GLN A 571 -24.84 18.38 -8.63
N ALA A 572 -24.38 17.32 -9.28
CA ALA A 572 -24.93 16.01 -9.10
C ALA A 572 -26.45 15.88 -9.42
N GLY A 573 -26.98 16.69 -10.35
CA GLY A 573 -28.40 16.69 -10.73
C GLY A 573 -29.27 17.64 -9.90
N ARG A 574 -28.66 18.43 -8.99
CA ARG A 574 -29.35 19.44 -8.18
C ARG A 574 -29.48 20.79 -8.87
N GLU A 575 -28.76 21.00 -9.97
CA GLU A 575 -28.88 22.18 -10.80
C GLU A 575 -28.98 21.73 -12.25
N LEU A 576 -29.85 22.34 -13.04
CA LEU A 576 -30.04 22.04 -14.45
C LEU A 576 -29.94 23.34 -15.23
N ARG A 577 -29.00 23.43 -16.16
CA ARG A 577 -28.84 24.58 -17.05
C ARG A 577 -29.32 24.25 -18.44
N VAL A 578 -30.27 25.02 -18.94
CA VAL A 578 -30.88 24.82 -20.25
C VAL A 578 -30.49 26.00 -21.14
N MET A 579 -29.63 25.76 -22.12
CA MET A 579 -29.27 26.75 -23.13
C MET A 579 -30.31 26.76 -24.23
N VAL A 580 -30.85 27.94 -24.54
CA VAL A 580 -31.88 28.11 -25.57
C VAL A 580 -31.37 28.97 -26.72
N LYS A 581 -31.90 28.71 -27.91
CA LYS A 581 -31.61 29.51 -29.10
C LYS A 581 -32.27 30.89 -28.98
N PRO A 582 -31.50 32.00 -28.94
CA PRO A 582 -32.06 33.33 -28.74
C PRO A 582 -33.05 33.79 -29.83
N GLU A 583 -33.01 33.16 -31.01
CA GLU A 583 -33.88 33.43 -32.15
C GLU A 583 -35.24 32.73 -32.04
N VAL A 584 -35.34 31.70 -31.18
CA VAL A 584 -36.51 30.82 -31.07
C VAL A 584 -37.24 31.00 -29.74
N VAL A 585 -36.53 31.38 -28.67
CA VAL A 585 -37.07 31.53 -27.32
C VAL A 585 -36.84 32.95 -26.83
N ASP A 586 -37.92 33.67 -26.50
CA ASP A 586 -37.84 35.00 -25.91
C ASP A 586 -37.63 34.98 -24.38
N ASP A 587 -37.46 36.15 -23.75
CA ASP A 587 -37.20 36.24 -22.30
C ASP A 587 -38.36 35.73 -21.44
N LEU A 588 -39.60 35.84 -21.93
CA LEU A 588 -40.79 35.38 -21.23
C LEU A 588 -40.94 33.85 -21.37
N GLU A 589 -40.75 33.33 -22.57
CA GLU A 589 -40.73 31.91 -22.88
C GLU A 589 -39.61 31.18 -22.13
N ALA A 590 -38.45 31.82 -21.92
CA ALA A 590 -37.38 31.26 -21.09
C ALA A 590 -37.82 31.01 -19.63
N HIS A 591 -38.63 31.90 -19.05
CA HIS A 591 -39.18 31.71 -17.71
C HIS A 591 -40.24 30.60 -17.67
N VAL A 592 -41.08 30.52 -18.70
CA VAL A 592 -42.08 29.45 -18.84
C VAL A 592 -41.41 28.09 -18.97
N LEU A 593 -40.39 28.00 -19.83
CA LEU A 593 -39.61 26.79 -20.06
C LEU A 593 -38.93 26.29 -18.78
N ALA A 594 -38.33 27.19 -18.00
CA ALA A 594 -37.72 26.84 -16.71
C ALA A 594 -38.72 26.17 -15.75
N ARG A 595 -39.95 26.70 -15.71
CA ARG A 595 -41.03 26.21 -14.86
C ARG A 595 -41.60 24.88 -15.35
N GLU A 596 -41.79 24.72 -16.65
CA GLU A 596 -42.26 23.48 -17.25
C GLU A 596 -41.29 22.32 -17.04
N VAL A 597 -39.99 22.57 -17.26
CA VAL A 597 -38.94 21.58 -17.05
C VAL A 597 -38.87 21.18 -15.57
N ALA A 598 -38.92 22.14 -14.65
CA ALA A 598 -38.92 21.84 -13.22
C ALA A 598 -40.12 20.99 -12.79
N LYS A 599 -41.33 21.31 -13.28
CA LYS A 599 -42.57 20.57 -12.98
C LYS A 599 -42.54 19.14 -13.55
N GLN A 600 -42.02 18.97 -14.76
CA GLN A 600 -41.93 17.66 -15.40
C GLN A 600 -40.90 16.75 -14.71
N ILE A 601 -39.79 17.30 -14.24
CA ILE A 601 -38.82 16.57 -13.41
C ILE A 601 -39.45 16.13 -12.09
N GLU A 602 -40.25 17.00 -11.44
CA GLU A 602 -40.97 16.67 -10.20
C GLU A 602 -42.01 15.54 -10.39
N GLU A 603 -42.68 15.51 -11.55
CA GLU A 603 -43.71 14.51 -11.85
C GLU A 603 -43.13 13.15 -12.28
N GLU A 604 -42.03 13.13 -13.04
CA GLU A 604 -41.46 11.91 -13.63
C GLU A 604 -40.36 11.25 -12.79
N LEU A 605 -39.74 11.98 -11.84
CA LEU A 605 -38.55 11.52 -11.13
C LEU A 605 -38.63 11.78 -9.62
N THR A 606 -38.43 10.73 -8.81
CA THR A 606 -38.32 10.86 -7.36
C THR A 606 -36.91 11.35 -6.98
N TYR A 607 -36.79 12.60 -6.53
CA TYR A 607 -35.50 13.22 -6.20
C TYR A 607 -35.38 13.61 -4.71
N PRO A 608 -34.30 13.21 -3.99
CA PRO A 608 -34.07 13.65 -2.62
C PRO A 608 -33.52 15.08 -2.59
N GLY A 609 -34.42 16.07 -2.53
CA GLY A 609 -34.13 17.50 -2.39
C GLY A 609 -34.60 18.33 -3.57
N GLN A 610 -34.18 19.59 -3.64
CA GLN A 610 -34.61 20.52 -4.67
C GLN A 610 -33.67 20.49 -5.88
N VAL A 611 -34.24 20.57 -7.09
CA VAL A 611 -33.51 20.72 -8.36
C VAL A 611 -33.73 22.15 -8.86
N ARG A 612 -32.65 22.91 -9.06
CA ARG A 612 -32.68 24.28 -9.55
C ARG A 612 -32.55 24.32 -11.07
N VAL A 613 -33.62 24.67 -11.78
CA VAL A 613 -33.59 24.83 -13.24
C VAL A 613 -33.27 26.29 -13.60
N THR A 614 -32.24 26.50 -14.42
CA THR A 614 -31.79 27.81 -14.92
C THR A 614 -31.78 27.79 -16.44
N VAL A 615 -32.59 28.63 -17.07
CA VAL A 615 -32.57 28.80 -18.54
C VAL A 615 -31.63 29.94 -18.88
N ILE A 616 -30.68 29.70 -19.81
CA ILE A 616 -29.66 30.65 -20.22
C ILE A 616 -29.87 30.97 -21.69
N ARG A 617 -30.10 32.25 -21.98
CA ARG A 617 -30.18 32.81 -23.32
C ARG A 617 -28.97 33.73 -23.52
N GLU A 618 -28.06 33.37 -24.42
CA GLU A 618 -26.83 34.12 -24.69
C GLU A 618 -26.73 34.43 -26.19
N SER A 619 -26.51 35.70 -26.54
CA SER A 619 -26.23 36.12 -27.92
C SER A 619 -24.81 36.66 -28.01
N ARG A 620 -24.06 36.20 -29.01
CA ARG A 620 -22.67 36.61 -29.25
C ARG A 620 -22.55 37.22 -30.65
N ALA A 621 -22.08 38.46 -30.72
CA ALA A 621 -21.68 39.11 -31.96
C ALA A 621 -20.18 39.43 -31.89
N THR A 622 -19.43 39.01 -32.91
CA THR A 622 -17.99 39.25 -33.01
C THR A 622 -17.71 39.97 -34.33
N GLU A 623 -16.94 41.06 -34.27
CA GLU A 623 -16.55 41.86 -35.42
C GLU A 623 -15.05 42.10 -35.34
N ILE A 624 -14.33 41.88 -36.44
CA ILE A 624 -12.89 42.04 -36.52
C ILE A 624 -12.63 43.37 -37.23
N ALA A 625 -12.19 44.38 -36.48
CA ALA A 625 -11.69 45.62 -37.07
C ALA A 625 -10.36 45.36 -37.76
N ARG A 626 -10.18 45.92 -38.96
CA ARG A 626 -8.97 45.77 -39.77
C ARG A 626 -8.06 46.98 -39.69
#